data_AF-A0A2M9H8W1-F1
#
_entry.id   AF-A0A2M9H8W1-F1
#
_cell.length_a   1.000
_cell.length_b   1.000
_cell.length_c   1.000
_cell.angle_alpha   90.00
_cell.angle_beta   90.00
_cell.angle_gamma   90.00
#
_symmetry.space_group_name_H-M   'P 1'
#
loop_
_entity.id
_entity.type
_entity.pdbx_description
1 polymer ?
#
loop_
_entity_poly.entity_id
_entity_poly.type
_entity_poly.pdbx_seq_one_letter_code
_entity_poly.pdbx_strand_id
1 'polypeptide(L)'
;MSKNAWISSADALKRLPAVVAAVDASKELTDLWPLTDHMHIDNDVKYAESFQVRTTRQFALVLTGEDVTVPDAEYVYEGADEIPGRPQNIVDALLAANDAYDETVDFSDDGDAGHIVSSAELLGDVWNEPTADAVREVVEAAEAAGAALAADDVAGRYALGAAAFADVLTEVSEHADDDAAAVRAALPTVLYFNEFDERLGIPRVFVTADELEALRAIAVAGPADDANAAAFVDKLLEISKPEWTKHHDDVLWDPVEAKKKAKEEDEKRSKAALAAKFAHIKDDPNKEEVEL
;
A
#
# COMPACT_ATOMS: atom_id res chain seq x y z
N MET A 1 -27.15 -1.37 7.60
CA MET A 1 -27.44 0.06 7.33
C MET A 1 -27.84 0.18 5.85
N SER A 2 -27.82 1.35 5.19
CA SER A 2 -27.84 1.32 3.71
C SER A 2 -26.49 0.74 3.26
N LYS A 3 -26.49 -0.28 2.40
CA LYS A 3 -25.26 -0.97 1.96
C LYS A 3 -24.23 -0.07 1.26
N ASN A 4 -24.72 1.03 0.68
CA ASN A 4 -23.91 1.99 -0.07
C ASN A 4 -23.91 3.38 0.60
N ALA A 5 -23.83 3.42 1.93
CA ALA A 5 -23.94 4.67 2.68
C ALA A 5 -22.75 5.60 2.39
N TRP A 6 -21.55 5.04 2.25
CA TRP A 6 -20.34 5.79 1.95
C TRP A 6 -20.32 6.25 0.49
N ILE A 7 -20.62 5.38 -0.49
CA ILE A 7 -20.69 5.72 -1.92
C ILE A 7 -21.71 6.84 -2.15
N SER A 8 -22.87 6.78 -1.48
CA SER A 8 -23.88 7.85 -1.55
C SER A 8 -23.38 9.20 -0.99
N SER A 9 -22.33 9.18 -0.18
CA SER A 9 -21.70 10.35 0.45
C SER A 9 -20.45 10.83 -0.28
N ALA A 10 -20.02 10.19 -1.37
CA ALA A 10 -18.77 10.51 -2.08
C ALA A 10 -18.68 11.99 -2.53
N ASP A 11 -19.80 12.58 -2.96
CA ASP A 11 -19.88 14.01 -3.31
C ASP A 11 -19.61 14.96 -2.13
N ALA A 12 -19.91 14.52 -0.91
CA ALA A 12 -19.59 15.24 0.32
C ALA A 12 -18.11 15.03 0.68
N LEU A 13 -17.61 13.78 0.61
CA LEU A 13 -16.21 13.44 0.86
C LEU A 13 -15.27 14.24 -0.04
N LYS A 14 -15.60 14.36 -1.33
CA LYS A 14 -14.85 15.12 -2.34
C LYS A 14 -14.54 16.56 -1.91
N ARG A 15 -15.37 17.16 -1.06
CA ARG A 15 -15.24 18.56 -0.60
C ARG A 15 -14.37 18.70 0.64
N LEU A 16 -13.92 17.59 1.22
CA LEU A 16 -13.06 17.59 2.40
C LEU A 16 -11.66 18.09 2.05
N PRO A 17 -11.01 18.90 2.92
CA PRO A 17 -9.66 19.38 2.70
C PRO A 17 -8.63 18.25 2.47
N ALA A 18 -8.82 17.10 3.11
CA ALA A 18 -7.93 15.96 2.95
C ALA A 18 -8.00 15.33 1.56
N VAL A 19 -9.15 15.36 0.88
CA VAL A 19 -9.23 14.94 -0.54
C VAL A 19 -8.41 15.87 -1.41
N VAL A 20 -8.47 17.19 -1.19
CA VAL A 20 -7.67 18.15 -1.95
C VAL A 20 -6.17 17.87 -1.74
N ALA A 21 -5.75 17.65 -0.48
CA ALA A 21 -4.37 17.33 -0.16
C ALA A 21 -3.92 15.98 -0.74
N ALA A 22 -4.81 14.99 -0.84
CA ALA A 22 -4.53 13.71 -1.49
C ALA A 22 -4.33 13.90 -3.00
N VAL A 23 -5.22 14.62 -3.67
CA VAL A 23 -5.09 14.92 -5.11
C VAL A 23 -3.78 15.66 -5.41
N ASP A 24 -3.39 16.63 -4.58
CA ASP A 24 -2.12 17.33 -4.74
C ASP A 24 -0.92 16.38 -4.57
N ALA A 25 -0.98 15.45 -3.60
CA ALA A 25 0.09 14.49 -3.34
C ALA A 25 0.20 13.40 -4.43
N SER A 26 -0.93 12.90 -4.94
CA SER A 26 -0.91 11.90 -6.01
C SER A 26 -0.37 12.47 -7.31
N LYS A 27 -0.57 13.78 -7.54
CA LYS A 27 -0.16 14.46 -8.76
C LYS A 27 1.34 14.36 -9.03
N GLU A 28 2.18 14.51 -8.01
CA GLU A 28 3.65 14.41 -8.15
C GLU A 28 4.07 13.06 -8.71
N LEU A 29 3.44 11.98 -8.23
CA LEU A 29 3.65 10.63 -8.72
C LEU A 29 3.08 10.45 -10.12
N THR A 30 1.79 10.74 -10.33
CA THR A 30 1.11 10.48 -11.61
C THR A 30 1.68 11.27 -12.78
N ASP A 31 2.22 12.47 -12.53
CA ASP A 31 2.85 13.31 -13.56
C ASP A 31 4.15 12.68 -14.12
N LEU A 32 4.70 11.62 -13.50
CA LEU A 32 5.81 10.85 -14.05
C LEU A 32 5.43 10.04 -15.29
N TRP A 33 4.16 9.63 -15.43
CA TRP A 33 3.72 8.76 -16.51
C TRP A 33 3.35 9.53 -17.79
N PRO A 34 3.57 8.94 -18.99
CA PRO A 34 4.16 7.62 -19.20
C PRO A 34 5.67 7.62 -18.98
N LEU A 35 6.17 6.62 -18.25
CA LEU A 35 7.61 6.41 -18.07
C LEU A 35 8.25 6.05 -19.41
N THR A 36 9.33 6.73 -19.76
CA THR A 36 10.06 6.51 -21.03
C THR A 36 11.54 6.18 -20.83
N ASP A 37 12.08 6.50 -19.65
CA ASP A 37 13.44 6.15 -19.27
C ASP A 37 13.48 4.70 -18.75
N HIS A 38 14.43 3.90 -19.24
CA HIS A 38 14.54 2.48 -18.89
C HIS A 38 14.84 2.26 -17.40
N MET A 39 15.63 3.14 -16.77
CA MET A 39 15.91 3.05 -15.35
C MET A 39 14.64 3.29 -14.54
N HIS A 40 13.85 4.30 -14.92
CA HIS A 40 12.57 4.56 -14.24
C HIS A 40 11.60 3.38 -14.39
N ILE A 41 11.53 2.76 -15.58
CA ILE A 41 10.71 1.56 -15.80
C ILE A 41 11.20 0.39 -14.93
N ASP A 42 12.50 0.12 -14.90
CA ASP A 42 13.06 -0.96 -14.06
C ASP A 42 12.83 -0.70 -12.57
N ASN A 43 12.87 0.56 -12.13
CA ASN A 43 12.61 0.94 -10.75
C ASN A 43 11.14 0.78 -10.38
N ASP A 44 10.23 1.14 -11.29
CA ASP A 44 8.78 0.96 -11.10
C ASP A 44 8.41 -0.53 -10.97
N VAL A 45 9.00 -1.39 -11.80
CA VAL A 45 8.85 -2.86 -11.69
C VAL A 45 9.28 -3.35 -10.30
N LYS A 46 10.46 -2.93 -9.82
CA LYS A 46 10.94 -3.32 -8.48
C LYS A 46 10.05 -2.79 -7.36
N TYR A 47 9.50 -1.58 -7.53
CA TYR A 47 8.53 -1.04 -6.58
C TYR A 47 7.28 -1.92 -6.53
N ALA A 48 6.75 -2.33 -7.68
CA ALA A 48 5.58 -3.21 -7.76
C ALA A 48 5.83 -4.58 -7.10
N GLU A 49 6.97 -5.21 -7.37
CA GLU A 49 7.39 -6.47 -6.72
C GLU A 49 7.47 -6.28 -5.19
N SER A 50 8.13 -5.22 -4.74
CA SER A 50 8.24 -4.90 -3.31
C SER A 50 6.88 -4.57 -2.66
N PHE A 51 5.97 -3.94 -3.39
CA PHE A 51 4.62 -3.64 -2.93
C PHE A 51 3.80 -4.92 -2.71
N GLN A 52 3.85 -5.87 -3.65
CA GLN A 52 3.20 -7.18 -3.51
C GLN A 52 3.75 -7.91 -2.28
N VAL A 53 5.07 -8.05 -2.16
CA VAL A 53 5.72 -8.72 -1.01
C VAL A 53 5.31 -8.09 0.33
N ARG A 54 5.27 -6.75 0.41
CA ARG A 54 4.83 -6.06 1.64
C ARG A 54 3.37 -6.35 1.96
N THR A 55 2.50 -6.35 0.95
CA THR A 55 1.06 -6.58 1.09
C THR A 55 0.75 -8.00 1.53
N THR A 56 1.28 -9.01 0.82
CA THR A 56 1.02 -10.42 1.13
C THR A 56 1.64 -10.85 2.45
N ARG A 57 2.75 -10.21 2.86
CA ARG A 57 3.28 -10.32 4.21
C ARG A 57 2.30 -9.83 5.29
N GLN A 58 1.64 -8.68 5.09
CA GLN A 58 0.63 -8.20 6.05
C GLN A 58 -0.52 -9.19 6.20
N PHE A 59 -0.94 -9.82 5.09
CA PHE A 59 -2.01 -10.80 5.11
C PHE A 59 -1.58 -12.03 5.91
N ALA A 60 -0.38 -12.56 5.65
CA ALA A 60 0.15 -13.70 6.40
C ALA A 60 0.30 -13.40 7.91
N LEU A 61 0.71 -12.18 8.29
CA LEU A 61 0.74 -11.74 9.70
C LEU A 61 -0.64 -11.86 10.36
N VAL A 62 -1.69 -11.37 9.70
CA VAL A 62 -3.07 -11.40 10.21
C VAL A 62 -3.64 -12.82 10.25
N LEU A 63 -3.42 -13.60 9.20
CA LEU A 63 -3.95 -14.96 9.09
C LEU A 63 -3.34 -15.88 10.17
N THR A 64 -2.03 -15.79 10.38
CA THR A 64 -1.30 -16.69 11.29
C THR A 64 -1.21 -16.17 12.72
N GLY A 65 -1.18 -14.85 12.92
CA GLY A 65 -0.83 -14.24 14.20
C GLY A 65 0.64 -14.46 14.61
N GLU A 66 1.49 -14.91 13.69
CA GLU A 66 2.90 -15.18 13.92
C GLU A 66 3.80 -14.05 13.42
N ASP A 67 5.07 -14.05 13.82
CA ASP A 67 6.08 -13.14 13.28
C ASP A 67 6.51 -13.61 11.89
N VAL A 68 5.92 -13.03 10.85
CA VAL A 68 6.31 -13.23 9.44
C VAL A 68 7.33 -12.17 9.07
N THR A 69 8.52 -12.56 8.62
CA THR A 69 9.60 -11.63 8.30
C THR A 69 9.58 -11.23 6.82
N VAL A 70 10.26 -10.14 6.45
CA VAL A 70 10.40 -9.75 5.03
C VAL A 70 11.10 -10.84 4.21
N PRO A 71 12.21 -11.45 4.69
CA PRO A 71 12.82 -12.57 3.98
C PRO A 71 11.89 -13.76 3.77
N ASP A 72 10.97 -14.05 4.70
CA ASP A 72 10.00 -15.14 4.49
C ASP A 72 9.11 -14.85 3.29
N ALA A 73 8.56 -13.64 3.22
CA ALA A 73 7.68 -13.21 2.14
C ALA A 73 8.41 -13.13 0.79
N GLU A 74 9.64 -12.60 0.77
CA GLU A 74 10.49 -12.57 -0.43
C GLU A 74 10.78 -13.99 -0.94
N TYR A 75 11.12 -14.93 -0.06
CA TYR A 75 11.43 -16.31 -0.47
C TYR A 75 10.21 -17.01 -1.07
N VAL A 76 9.03 -16.83 -0.49
CA VAL A 76 7.78 -17.41 -1.02
C VAL A 76 7.39 -16.74 -2.34
N TYR A 77 7.55 -15.42 -2.45
CA TYR A 77 7.35 -14.70 -3.71
C TYR A 77 8.28 -15.20 -4.83
N GLU A 78 9.53 -15.54 -4.51
CA GLU A 78 10.48 -16.17 -5.43
C GLU A 78 10.16 -17.65 -5.76
N GLY A 79 9.09 -18.21 -5.19
CA GLY A 79 8.56 -19.54 -5.49
C GLY A 79 8.89 -20.63 -4.48
N ALA A 80 9.31 -20.28 -3.25
CA ALA A 80 9.52 -21.26 -2.20
C ALA A 80 8.19 -21.79 -1.62
N ASP A 81 8.07 -23.12 -1.54
CA ASP A 81 6.97 -23.84 -0.89
C ASP A 81 7.31 -24.35 0.52
N GLU A 82 8.58 -24.26 0.91
CA GLU A 82 9.10 -24.56 2.24
C GLU A 82 10.26 -23.63 2.59
N ILE A 83 10.32 -23.16 3.85
CA ILE A 83 11.47 -22.42 4.37
C ILE A 83 12.07 -23.15 5.58
N PRO A 84 13.32 -23.63 5.50
CA PRO A 84 13.96 -24.34 6.60
C PRO A 84 13.97 -23.53 7.91
N GLY A 85 13.40 -24.10 8.96
CA GLY A 85 13.35 -23.49 10.30
C GLY A 85 12.20 -22.50 10.51
N ARG A 86 11.29 -22.37 9.54
CA ARG A 86 10.06 -21.57 9.67
C ARG A 86 8.83 -22.48 9.80
N PRO A 87 7.81 -22.08 10.57
CA PRO A 87 6.53 -22.77 10.61
C PRO A 87 5.86 -22.83 9.23
N GLN A 88 5.37 -24.00 8.83
CA GLN A 88 4.79 -24.19 7.49
C GLN A 88 3.52 -23.35 7.28
N ASN A 89 2.73 -23.10 8.32
CA ASN A 89 1.55 -22.24 8.22
C ASN A 89 1.88 -20.78 7.84
N ILE A 90 3.09 -20.28 8.13
CA ILE A 90 3.54 -18.99 7.61
C ILE A 90 3.72 -19.04 6.09
N VAL A 91 4.36 -20.10 5.60
CA VAL A 91 4.59 -20.31 4.17
C VAL A 91 3.27 -20.50 3.43
N ASP A 92 2.39 -21.35 3.97
CA ASP A 92 1.06 -21.59 3.39
C ASP A 92 0.21 -20.31 3.34
N ALA A 93 0.27 -19.47 4.38
CA ALA A 93 -0.44 -18.20 4.41
C ALA A 93 0.13 -17.17 3.42
N LEU A 94 1.46 -17.16 3.21
CA LEU A 94 2.10 -16.32 2.20
C LEU A 94 1.76 -16.77 0.78
N LEU A 95 1.72 -18.09 0.52
CA LEU A 95 1.28 -18.66 -0.75
C LEU A 95 -0.17 -18.28 -1.04
N ALA A 96 -1.07 -18.51 -0.08
CA ALA A 96 -2.48 -18.11 -0.19
C ALA A 96 -2.63 -16.61 -0.43
N ALA A 97 -1.82 -15.77 0.21
CA ALA A 97 -1.85 -14.33 0.01
C ALA A 97 -1.32 -13.90 -1.37
N ASN A 98 -0.30 -14.57 -1.91
CA ASN A 98 0.17 -14.34 -3.28
C ASN A 98 -0.88 -14.80 -4.31
N ASP A 99 -1.48 -15.99 -4.13
CA ASP A 99 -2.55 -16.48 -5.00
C ASP A 99 -3.74 -15.51 -5.01
N ALA A 100 -4.13 -15.01 -3.82
CA ALA A 100 -5.20 -14.02 -3.67
C ALA A 100 -4.88 -12.68 -4.32
N TYR A 101 -3.62 -12.23 -4.26
CA TYR A 101 -3.13 -11.03 -4.94
C TYR A 101 -3.23 -11.20 -6.46
N ASP A 102 -2.69 -12.30 -6.99
CA ASP A 102 -2.65 -12.59 -8.42
C ASP A 102 -4.06 -12.76 -9.01
N GLU A 103 -4.97 -13.41 -8.29
CA GLU A 103 -6.39 -13.56 -8.69
C GLU A 103 -7.11 -12.21 -8.82
N THR A 104 -6.70 -11.20 -8.05
CA THR A 104 -7.39 -9.90 -8.01
C THR A 104 -6.96 -8.97 -9.15
N VAL A 105 -5.79 -9.19 -9.76
CA VAL A 105 -5.22 -8.28 -10.78
C VAL A 105 -6.18 -8.05 -11.96
N ASP A 106 -6.89 -9.09 -12.40
CA ASP A 106 -7.82 -9.04 -13.53
C ASP A 106 -9.05 -8.13 -13.26
N PHE A 107 -9.37 -7.86 -11.99
CA PHE A 107 -10.42 -6.90 -11.62
C PHE A 107 -10.19 -5.52 -12.23
N SER A 108 -8.93 -5.07 -12.28
CA SER A 108 -8.60 -3.75 -12.82
C SER A 108 -8.92 -3.64 -14.31
N ASP A 109 -8.97 -4.75 -15.03
CA ASP A 109 -9.31 -4.79 -16.46
C ASP A 109 -10.83 -4.83 -16.69
N ASP A 110 -11.55 -5.74 -16.03
CA ASP A 110 -12.98 -5.99 -16.33
C ASP A 110 -13.99 -5.49 -15.29
N GLY A 111 -13.56 -5.22 -14.06
CA GLY A 111 -14.41 -4.79 -12.95
C GLY A 111 -15.29 -5.90 -12.35
N ASP A 112 -14.99 -7.18 -12.61
CA ASP A 112 -15.78 -8.30 -12.10
C ASP A 112 -15.49 -8.56 -10.61
N ALA A 113 -16.48 -8.31 -9.76
CA ALA A 113 -16.44 -8.61 -8.32
C ALA A 113 -16.13 -10.08 -7.99
N GLY A 114 -16.28 -11.00 -8.96
CA GLY A 114 -15.89 -12.40 -8.85
C GLY A 114 -14.42 -12.60 -8.48
N HIS A 115 -13.52 -11.75 -8.96
CA HIS A 115 -12.09 -11.80 -8.61
C HIS A 115 -11.87 -11.53 -7.12
N ILE A 116 -12.59 -10.56 -6.56
CA ILE A 116 -12.47 -10.22 -5.13
C ILE A 116 -13.04 -11.34 -4.25
N VAL A 117 -14.16 -11.95 -4.66
CA VAL A 117 -14.73 -13.08 -3.92
C VAL A 117 -13.81 -14.31 -3.97
N SER A 118 -13.23 -14.61 -5.13
CA SER A 118 -12.27 -15.72 -5.29
C SER A 118 -11.01 -15.49 -4.45
N SER A 119 -10.54 -14.24 -4.39
CA SER A 119 -9.46 -13.82 -3.48
C SER A 119 -9.80 -14.09 -2.01
N ALA A 120 -11.04 -13.81 -1.57
CA ALA A 120 -11.49 -14.12 -0.21
C ALA A 120 -11.56 -15.64 0.09
N GLU A 121 -11.91 -16.46 -0.89
CA GLU A 121 -11.88 -17.93 -0.78
C GLU A 121 -10.44 -18.44 -0.60
N LEU A 122 -9.50 -17.93 -1.39
CA LEU A 122 -8.07 -18.27 -1.31
C LEU A 122 -7.46 -17.94 0.06
N LEU A 123 -7.91 -16.87 0.71
CA LEU A 123 -7.49 -16.50 2.07
C LEU A 123 -8.15 -17.34 3.19
N GLY A 124 -8.86 -18.41 2.84
CA GLY A 124 -9.45 -19.37 3.80
C GLY A 124 -10.95 -19.17 4.03
N ASP A 125 -11.71 -18.85 2.97
CA ASP A 125 -13.16 -18.67 3.00
C ASP A 125 -13.62 -17.65 4.06
N VAL A 126 -12.96 -16.48 4.08
CA VAL A 126 -13.19 -15.46 5.12
C VAL A 126 -14.57 -14.80 5.04
N TRP A 127 -15.31 -15.01 3.96
CA TRP A 127 -16.67 -14.50 3.73
C TRP A 127 -17.69 -15.63 3.63
N ASN A 128 -18.87 -15.41 4.20
CA ASN A 128 -20.03 -16.26 3.93
C ASN A 128 -20.74 -15.81 2.63
N GLU A 129 -21.63 -16.65 2.12
CA GLU A 129 -22.38 -16.37 0.87
C GLU A 129 -23.15 -15.03 0.91
N PRO A 130 -23.92 -14.69 1.98
CA PRO A 130 -24.54 -13.38 2.11
C PRO A 130 -23.57 -12.18 2.04
N THR A 131 -22.40 -12.29 2.67
CA THR A 131 -21.36 -11.25 2.62
C THR A 131 -20.80 -11.12 1.21
N ALA A 132 -20.50 -12.24 0.55
CA ALA A 132 -20.01 -12.22 -0.83
C ALA A 132 -21.03 -11.56 -1.79
N ASP A 133 -22.32 -11.86 -1.64
CA ASP A 133 -23.38 -11.22 -2.42
C ASP A 133 -23.49 -9.71 -2.12
N ALA A 134 -23.35 -9.32 -0.85
CA ALA A 134 -23.36 -7.90 -0.48
C ALA A 134 -22.16 -7.14 -1.04
N VAL A 135 -20.97 -7.72 -1.02
CA VAL A 135 -19.78 -7.14 -1.64
C VAL A 135 -19.98 -6.95 -3.15
N ARG A 136 -20.54 -7.94 -3.85
CA ARG A 136 -20.87 -7.79 -5.28
C ARG A 136 -21.78 -6.60 -5.54
N GLU A 137 -22.83 -6.42 -4.74
CA GLU A 137 -23.74 -5.27 -4.86
C GLU A 137 -23.02 -3.92 -4.63
N VAL A 138 -22.09 -3.85 -3.67
CA VAL A 138 -21.29 -2.64 -3.42
C VAL A 138 -20.35 -2.35 -4.60
N VAL A 139 -19.65 -3.37 -5.11
CA VAL A 139 -18.74 -3.24 -6.25
C VAL A 139 -19.49 -2.79 -7.51
N GLU A 140 -20.65 -3.38 -7.82
CA GLU A 140 -21.50 -2.96 -8.94
C GLU A 140 -21.94 -1.49 -8.81
N ALA A 141 -22.29 -1.05 -7.59
CA ALA A 141 -22.66 0.34 -7.34
C ALA A 141 -21.47 1.30 -7.49
N ALA A 142 -20.28 0.89 -7.03
CA ALA A 142 -19.04 1.65 -7.17
C ALA A 142 -18.63 1.79 -8.65
N GLU A 143 -18.68 0.72 -9.43
CA GLU A 143 -18.42 0.74 -10.88
C GLU A 143 -19.39 1.66 -11.62
N ALA A 144 -20.68 1.58 -11.30
CA ALA A 144 -21.69 2.47 -11.89
C ALA A 144 -21.45 3.95 -11.55
N ALA A 145 -21.02 4.24 -10.31
CA ALA A 145 -20.65 5.59 -9.90
C ALA A 145 -19.37 6.07 -10.61
N GLY A 146 -18.36 5.20 -10.74
CA GLY A 146 -17.10 5.48 -11.40
C GLY A 146 -17.27 5.81 -12.88
N ALA A 147 -18.11 5.04 -13.58
CA ALA A 147 -18.46 5.27 -14.98
C ALA A 147 -19.16 6.62 -15.24
N ALA A 148 -19.76 7.22 -14.20
CA ALA A 148 -20.41 8.54 -14.29
C ALA A 148 -19.44 9.71 -14.05
N LEU A 149 -18.22 9.46 -13.55
CA LEU A 149 -17.23 10.50 -13.27
C LEU A 149 -16.54 10.97 -14.55
N ALA A 150 -16.23 12.27 -14.60
CA ALA A 150 -15.44 12.84 -15.69
C ALA A 150 -13.98 12.36 -15.64
N ALA A 151 -13.33 12.38 -16.80
CA ALA A 151 -11.94 11.95 -16.95
C ALA A 151 -10.96 12.76 -16.07
N ASP A 152 -11.24 14.05 -15.92
CA ASP A 152 -10.44 15.02 -15.18
C ASP A 152 -10.90 15.21 -13.72
N ASP A 153 -11.90 14.45 -13.26
CA ASP A 153 -12.43 14.55 -11.89
C ASP A 153 -11.63 13.69 -10.89
N VAL A 154 -10.34 14.00 -10.73
CA VAL A 154 -9.43 13.24 -9.83
C VAL A 154 -9.93 13.25 -8.38
N ALA A 155 -10.48 14.37 -7.91
CA ALA A 155 -11.03 14.48 -6.57
C ALA A 155 -12.27 13.59 -6.36
N GLY A 156 -13.17 13.53 -7.37
CA GLY A 156 -14.33 12.63 -7.33
C GLY A 156 -13.93 11.16 -7.35
N ARG A 157 -12.91 10.82 -8.12
CA ARG A 157 -12.34 9.46 -8.22
C ARG A 157 -11.73 9.01 -6.90
N TYR A 158 -10.85 9.81 -6.31
CA TYR A 158 -10.28 9.51 -4.98
C TYR A 158 -11.37 9.37 -3.91
N ALA A 159 -12.36 10.28 -3.90
CA ALA A 159 -13.46 10.22 -2.95
C ALA A 159 -14.34 8.97 -3.14
N LEU A 160 -14.53 8.53 -4.38
CA LEU A 160 -15.28 7.31 -4.68
C LEU A 160 -14.50 6.05 -4.28
N GLY A 161 -13.20 5.98 -4.55
CA GLY A 161 -12.34 4.87 -4.12
C GLY A 161 -12.37 4.70 -2.59
N ALA A 162 -12.18 5.80 -1.86
CA ALA A 162 -12.31 5.83 -0.40
C ALA A 162 -13.71 5.38 0.08
N ALA A 163 -14.76 5.87 -0.57
CA ALA A 163 -16.14 5.54 -0.21
C ALA A 163 -16.46 4.05 -0.44
N ALA A 164 -16.07 3.51 -1.59
CA ALA A 164 -16.30 2.12 -1.94
C ALA A 164 -15.52 1.18 -1.01
N PHE A 165 -14.27 1.54 -0.67
CA PHE A 165 -13.48 0.80 0.31
C PHE A 165 -14.17 0.77 1.68
N ALA A 166 -14.72 1.89 2.14
CA ALA A 166 -15.45 1.96 3.41
C ALA A 166 -16.75 1.13 3.41
N ASP A 167 -17.53 1.15 2.33
CA ASP A 167 -18.73 0.31 2.22
C ASP A 167 -18.37 -1.18 2.24
N VAL A 168 -17.35 -1.62 1.48
CA VAL A 168 -16.90 -3.02 1.50
C VAL A 168 -16.36 -3.41 2.90
N LEU A 169 -15.57 -2.56 3.56
CA LEU A 169 -15.11 -2.78 4.94
C LEU A 169 -16.28 -2.93 5.92
N THR A 170 -17.36 -2.19 5.70
CA THR A 170 -18.57 -2.26 6.52
C THR A 170 -19.26 -3.61 6.33
N GLU A 171 -19.50 -4.03 5.09
CA GLU A 171 -20.18 -5.29 4.76
C GLU A 171 -19.41 -6.51 5.29
N VAL A 172 -18.09 -6.58 5.08
CA VAL A 172 -17.29 -7.74 5.53
C VAL A 172 -17.12 -7.79 7.05
N SER A 173 -17.42 -6.71 7.76
CA SER A 173 -17.38 -6.66 9.22
C SER A 173 -18.68 -7.16 9.86
N GLU A 174 -19.82 -7.18 9.15
CA GLU A 174 -21.12 -7.49 9.75
C GLU A 174 -21.26 -8.94 10.23
N HIS A 175 -20.60 -9.89 9.56
CA HIS A 175 -20.70 -11.32 9.88
C HIS A 175 -19.61 -11.86 10.81
N ALA A 176 -18.62 -11.04 11.14
CA ALA A 176 -17.49 -11.48 11.95
C ALA A 176 -17.89 -11.73 13.41
N ASP A 177 -17.49 -12.89 13.95
CA ASP A 177 -17.81 -13.29 15.33
C ASP A 177 -17.02 -12.51 16.39
N ASP A 178 -15.81 -12.04 16.04
CA ASP A 178 -14.92 -11.26 16.87
C ASP A 178 -14.04 -10.32 16.03
N ASP A 179 -13.28 -9.44 16.70
CA ASP A 179 -12.41 -8.46 16.01
C ASP A 179 -11.33 -9.15 15.15
N ALA A 180 -10.81 -10.30 15.56
CA ALA A 180 -9.79 -10.99 14.78
C ALA A 180 -10.37 -11.60 13.50
N ALA A 181 -11.58 -12.15 13.57
CA ALA A 181 -12.34 -12.59 12.39
C ALA A 181 -12.68 -11.40 11.47
N ALA A 182 -13.01 -10.23 12.04
CA ALA A 182 -13.32 -9.03 11.27
C ALA A 182 -12.10 -8.50 10.50
N VAL A 183 -10.92 -8.47 11.13
CA VAL A 183 -9.68 -8.07 10.44
C VAL A 183 -9.31 -9.07 9.33
N ARG A 184 -9.48 -10.38 9.56
CA ARG A 184 -9.27 -11.39 8.51
C ARG A 184 -10.22 -11.22 7.33
N ALA A 185 -11.51 -10.99 7.61
CA ALA A 185 -12.50 -10.72 6.58
C ALA A 185 -12.24 -9.41 5.81
N ALA A 186 -11.49 -8.47 6.39
CA ALA A 186 -11.09 -7.23 5.75
C ALA A 186 -9.85 -7.36 4.84
N LEU A 187 -9.11 -8.47 4.84
CA LEU A 187 -7.90 -8.60 4.01
C LEU A 187 -8.17 -8.46 2.50
N PRO A 188 -9.14 -9.17 1.88
CA PRO A 188 -9.38 -9.05 0.44
C PRO A 188 -9.79 -7.63 0.01
N THR A 189 -10.33 -6.83 0.94
CA THR A 189 -10.81 -5.48 0.63
C THR A 189 -9.67 -4.51 0.34
N VAL A 190 -8.44 -4.78 0.83
CA VAL A 190 -7.23 -4.02 0.49
C VAL A 190 -6.83 -4.25 -0.98
N LEU A 191 -7.01 -5.47 -1.49
CA LEU A 191 -6.76 -5.77 -2.90
C LEU A 191 -7.81 -5.11 -3.79
N TYR A 192 -9.09 -5.27 -3.44
CA TYR A 192 -10.18 -4.55 -4.10
C TYR A 192 -9.93 -3.04 -4.16
N PHE A 193 -9.58 -2.42 -3.03
CA PHE A 193 -9.34 -0.99 -2.97
C PHE A 193 -8.26 -0.54 -3.95
N ASN A 194 -7.13 -1.25 -3.99
CA ASN A 194 -6.03 -0.91 -4.88
C ASN A 194 -6.36 -1.13 -6.36
N GLU A 195 -7.03 -2.22 -6.72
CA GLU A 195 -7.39 -2.49 -8.12
C GLU A 195 -8.56 -1.60 -8.60
N PHE A 196 -9.47 -1.20 -7.70
CA PHE A 196 -10.49 -0.19 -8.01
C PHE A 196 -9.89 1.20 -8.15
N ASP A 197 -8.94 1.58 -7.31
CA ASP A 197 -8.20 2.84 -7.46
C ASP A 197 -7.39 2.86 -8.77
N GLU A 198 -6.78 1.74 -9.18
CA GLU A 198 -6.12 1.60 -10.49
C GLU A 198 -7.09 1.92 -11.64
N ARG A 199 -8.32 1.36 -11.61
CA ARG A 199 -9.38 1.67 -12.60
C ARG A 199 -9.75 3.14 -12.63
N LEU A 200 -9.73 3.78 -11.46
CA LEU A 200 -9.99 5.20 -11.30
C LEU A 200 -8.77 6.08 -11.64
N GLY A 201 -7.60 5.50 -11.90
CA GLY A 201 -6.34 6.21 -12.13
C GLY A 201 -5.82 6.91 -10.87
N ILE A 202 -6.11 6.35 -9.70
CA ILE A 202 -5.60 6.76 -8.39
C ILE A 202 -4.46 5.79 -8.01
N PRO A 203 -3.28 6.27 -7.57
CA PRO A 203 -2.17 5.38 -7.29
C PRO A 203 -2.43 4.49 -6.06
N ARG A 204 -1.92 3.26 -6.13
CA ARG A 204 -2.03 2.24 -5.07
C ARG A 204 -1.48 2.72 -3.72
N VAL A 205 -2.03 2.17 -2.65
CA VAL A 205 -1.73 2.51 -1.25
C VAL A 205 -1.42 1.23 -0.47
N PHE A 206 -0.30 1.24 0.24
CA PHE A 206 0.05 0.18 1.16
C PHE A 206 -0.68 0.37 2.49
N VAL A 207 -1.42 -0.65 2.94
CA VAL A 207 -2.18 -0.63 4.19
C VAL A 207 -1.65 -1.72 5.12
N THR A 208 -1.16 -1.35 6.29
CA THR A 208 -0.76 -2.31 7.32
C THR A 208 -1.97 -2.89 8.06
N ALA A 209 -1.78 -4.01 8.78
CA ALA A 209 -2.85 -4.61 9.58
C ALA A 209 -3.47 -3.64 10.60
N ASP A 210 -2.64 -2.82 11.27
CA ASP A 210 -3.10 -1.84 12.26
C ASP A 210 -3.89 -0.69 11.59
N GLU A 211 -3.46 -0.25 10.41
CA GLU A 211 -4.16 0.77 9.64
C GLU A 211 -5.47 0.25 9.06
N LEU A 212 -5.50 -1.01 8.61
CA LEU A 212 -6.72 -1.67 8.15
C LEU A 212 -7.76 -1.74 9.27
N GLU A 213 -7.36 -2.13 10.48
CA GLU A 213 -8.26 -2.15 11.63
C GLU A 213 -8.78 -0.75 12.00
N ALA A 214 -7.89 0.26 11.95
CA ALA A 214 -8.29 1.64 12.21
C ALA A 214 -9.31 2.16 11.18
N LEU A 215 -9.08 1.89 9.88
CA LEU A 215 -10.00 2.24 8.80
C LEU A 215 -11.32 1.50 8.93
N ARG A 216 -11.29 0.18 9.20
CA ARG A 216 -12.47 -0.65 9.43
C ARG A 216 -13.34 -0.10 10.56
N ALA A 217 -12.75 0.24 11.69
CA ALA A 217 -13.47 0.79 12.84
C ALA A 217 -14.21 2.10 12.50
N ILE A 218 -13.58 2.98 11.71
CA ILE A 218 -14.21 4.22 11.24
C ILE A 218 -15.31 3.93 10.22
N ALA A 219 -15.05 3.01 9.26
CA ALA A 219 -16.02 2.62 8.23
C ALA A 219 -17.33 2.08 8.84
N VAL A 220 -17.22 1.17 9.81
CA VAL A 220 -18.36 0.57 10.54
C VAL A 220 -19.15 1.62 11.34
N ALA A 221 -18.51 2.68 11.82
CA ALA A 221 -19.20 3.79 12.48
C ALA A 221 -20.07 4.62 11.50
N GLY A 222 -19.81 4.50 10.20
CA GLY A 222 -20.61 5.05 9.12
C GLY A 222 -20.40 6.56 8.87
N PRO A 223 -20.83 7.06 7.69
CA PRO A 223 -20.58 8.43 7.26
C PRO A 223 -21.65 9.43 7.74
N ALA A 224 -22.66 8.98 8.50
CA ALA A 224 -23.76 9.82 8.95
C ALA A 224 -23.33 10.94 9.91
N ASP A 225 -22.18 10.77 10.56
CA ASP A 225 -21.48 11.82 11.28
C ASP A 225 -20.36 12.38 10.38
N ASP A 226 -20.43 13.67 10.05
CA ASP A 226 -19.41 14.37 9.26
C ASP A 226 -18.00 14.19 9.85
N ALA A 227 -17.89 13.96 11.16
CA ALA A 227 -16.61 13.68 11.82
C ALA A 227 -16.00 12.32 11.43
N ASN A 228 -16.82 11.28 11.25
CA ASN A 228 -16.34 9.96 10.82
C ASN A 228 -15.91 10.00 9.35
N ALA A 229 -16.70 10.69 8.52
CA ALA A 229 -16.38 10.91 7.11
C ALA A 229 -15.03 11.61 6.94
N ALA A 230 -14.80 12.68 7.72
CA ALA A 230 -13.51 13.36 7.76
C ALA A 230 -12.38 12.46 8.29
N ALA A 231 -12.62 11.74 9.39
CA ALA A 231 -11.62 10.87 10.00
C ALA A 231 -11.17 9.73 9.06
N PHE A 232 -12.08 9.15 8.28
CA PHE A 232 -11.74 8.10 7.32
C PHE A 232 -10.82 8.62 6.23
N VAL A 233 -11.16 9.76 5.64
CA VAL A 233 -10.36 10.37 4.56
C VAL A 233 -9.04 10.93 5.09
N ASP A 234 -9.02 11.50 6.30
CA ASP A 234 -7.79 11.95 6.97
C ASP A 234 -6.85 10.78 7.21
N LYS A 235 -7.39 9.62 7.64
CA LYS A 235 -6.59 8.40 7.86
C LYS A 235 -6.05 7.84 6.55
N LEU A 236 -6.85 7.83 5.48
CA LEU A 236 -6.35 7.45 4.15
C LEU A 236 -5.25 8.40 3.68
N LEU A 237 -5.42 9.72 3.82
CA LEU A 237 -4.37 10.68 3.46
C LEU A 237 -3.06 10.45 4.24
N GLU A 238 -3.16 10.12 5.53
CA GLU A 238 -2.01 9.80 6.40
C GLU A 238 -1.16 8.67 5.83
N ILE A 239 -1.79 7.67 5.20
CA ILE A 239 -1.12 6.48 4.66
C ILE A 239 -0.77 6.62 3.17
N SER A 240 -1.64 7.23 2.36
CA SER A 240 -1.45 7.38 0.91
C SER A 240 -0.31 8.32 0.58
N LYS A 241 -0.25 9.48 1.26
CA LYS A 241 0.77 10.50 0.97
C LYS A 241 2.21 9.97 1.11
N PRO A 242 2.63 9.36 2.23
CA PRO A 242 3.99 8.84 2.34
C PRO A 242 4.27 7.71 1.36
N GLU A 243 3.29 6.83 1.06
CA GLU A 243 3.48 5.77 0.08
C GLU A 243 3.69 6.32 -1.33
N TRP A 244 2.89 7.29 -1.75
CA TRP A 244 3.04 7.92 -3.07
C TRP A 244 4.34 8.70 -3.20
N THR A 245 4.77 9.40 -2.15
CA THR A 245 6.09 10.05 -2.13
C THR A 245 7.21 9.02 -2.24
N LYS A 246 7.11 7.90 -1.51
CA LYS A 246 8.09 6.81 -1.59
C LYS A 246 8.13 6.22 -3.00
N HIS A 247 6.98 5.92 -3.61
CA HIS A 247 6.90 5.40 -4.98
C HIS A 247 7.56 6.35 -5.97
N HIS A 248 7.24 7.64 -5.89
CA HIS A 248 7.84 8.67 -6.74
C HIS A 248 9.37 8.69 -6.61
N ASP A 249 9.87 8.70 -5.37
CA ASP A 249 11.31 8.75 -5.10
C ASP A 249 12.02 7.47 -5.55
N ASP A 250 11.40 6.30 -5.39
CA ASP A 250 11.93 5.01 -5.85
C ASP A 250 12.03 4.96 -7.38
N VAL A 251 11.02 5.44 -8.10
CA VAL A 251 11.04 5.52 -9.58
C VAL A 251 12.20 6.38 -10.06
N LEU A 252 12.41 7.55 -9.43
CA LEU A 252 13.47 8.49 -9.80
C LEU A 252 14.86 8.13 -9.26
N TRP A 253 14.99 7.04 -8.50
CA TRP A 253 16.24 6.71 -7.81
C TRP A 253 17.34 6.25 -8.79
N ASP A 254 18.47 6.97 -8.84
CA ASP A 254 19.65 6.58 -9.61
C ASP A 254 20.68 5.83 -8.73
N PRO A 255 20.87 4.49 -8.91
CA PRO A 255 21.84 3.70 -8.16
C PRO A 255 23.28 4.16 -8.33
N VAL A 256 23.64 4.63 -9.52
CA VAL A 256 25.01 5.05 -9.86
C VAL A 256 25.32 6.37 -9.17
N GLU A 257 24.40 7.32 -9.24
CA GLU A 257 24.53 8.59 -8.53
C GLU A 257 24.53 8.38 -7.01
N ALA A 258 23.64 7.54 -6.48
CA ALA A 258 23.59 7.18 -5.07
C ALA A 258 24.92 6.57 -4.58
N LYS A 259 25.46 5.61 -5.35
CA LYS A 259 26.76 4.98 -5.04
C LYS A 259 27.92 5.98 -5.10
N LYS A 260 27.90 6.91 -6.04
CA LYS A 260 28.89 7.98 -6.15
C LYS A 260 28.82 8.92 -4.94
N LYS A 261 27.63 9.40 -4.58
CA LYS A 261 27.41 10.27 -3.41
C LYS A 261 27.86 9.58 -2.12
N ALA A 262 27.48 8.31 -1.91
CA ALA A 262 27.89 7.54 -0.73
C ALA A 262 29.42 7.41 -0.61
N LYS A 263 30.12 7.18 -1.73
CA LYS A 263 31.58 7.13 -1.75
C LYS A 263 32.20 8.49 -1.41
N GLU A 264 31.69 9.57 -1.99
CA GLU A 264 32.18 10.93 -1.72
C GLU A 264 31.96 11.34 -0.25
N GLU A 265 30.84 10.97 0.34
CA GLU A 265 30.55 11.20 1.75
C GLU A 265 31.45 10.39 2.69
N ASP A 266 31.69 9.11 2.38
CA ASP A 266 32.63 8.28 3.14
C ASP A 266 34.07 8.84 3.05
N GLU A 267 34.52 9.24 1.86
CA GLU A 267 35.81 9.92 1.68
C GLU A 267 35.90 11.22 2.48
N LYS A 268 34.82 12.02 2.52
CA LYS A 268 34.76 13.27 3.29
C LYS A 268 34.79 13.00 4.80
N ARG A 269 34.03 12.02 5.28
CA ARG A 269 33.99 11.61 6.70
C ARG A 269 35.35 11.04 7.13
N SER A 270 35.97 10.23 6.28
CA SER A 270 37.31 9.68 6.49
C SER A 270 38.37 10.80 6.55
N LYS A 271 38.37 11.74 5.60
CA LYS A 271 39.27 12.91 5.61
C LYS A 271 39.08 13.77 6.85
N ALA A 272 37.84 14.05 7.26
CA ALA A 272 37.55 14.81 8.47
C ALA A 272 38.02 14.09 9.74
N ALA A 273 37.81 12.78 9.83
CA ALA A 273 38.29 11.96 10.94
C ALA A 273 39.83 11.91 10.98
N LEU A 274 40.48 11.84 9.82
CA LEU A 274 41.94 11.88 9.71
C LEU A 274 42.47 13.24 10.17
N ALA A 275 41.90 14.35 9.68
CA ALA A 275 42.27 15.70 10.08
C ALA A 275 42.12 15.91 11.59
N ALA A 276 41.03 15.43 12.19
CA ALA A 276 40.82 15.46 13.64
C ALA A 276 41.88 14.64 14.41
N LYS A 277 42.23 13.45 13.89
CA LYS A 277 43.32 12.64 14.47
C LYS A 277 44.67 13.32 14.38
N PHE A 278 44.95 14.09 13.33
CA PHE A 278 46.23 14.78 13.15
C PHE A 278 46.27 16.20 13.73
N ALA A 279 45.15 16.75 14.21
CA ALA A 279 45.05 18.12 14.73
C ALA A 279 45.93 18.41 15.96
N HIS A 280 46.40 17.39 16.67
CA HIS A 280 47.27 17.53 17.85
C HIS A 280 48.77 17.36 17.53
N ILE A 281 49.11 16.98 16.30
CA ILE A 281 50.50 16.93 15.85
C ILE A 281 50.89 18.36 15.46
N LYS A 282 51.62 19.05 16.35
CA LYS A 282 52.36 20.25 15.96
C LYS A 282 53.53 19.80 15.08
N ASP A 283 53.77 20.49 13.97
CA ASP A 283 55.04 20.39 13.27
C ASP A 283 56.15 20.59 14.30
N ASP A 284 56.98 19.56 14.50
CA ASP A 284 58.15 19.65 15.35
C ASP A 284 59.21 20.46 14.58
N PRO A 285 59.54 21.69 15.00
CA PRO A 285 60.52 22.52 14.32
C PRO A 285 61.95 21.94 14.37
N ASN A 286 62.18 20.83 15.07
CA ASN A 286 63.47 20.11 15.12
C ASN A 286 63.48 18.81 14.29
N LYS A 287 62.45 18.52 13.49
CA LYS A 287 62.46 17.33 12.64
C LYS A 287 63.42 17.56 11.46
N GLU A 288 64.59 16.89 11.49
CA GLU A 288 65.54 16.92 10.37
C GLU A 288 64.84 16.50 9.08
N GLU A 289 64.91 17.33 8.03
CA GLU A 289 64.50 16.95 6.69
C GLU A 289 65.31 15.73 6.27
N VAL A 290 64.60 14.62 6.06
CA VAL A 290 65.20 13.43 5.46
C VAL A 290 65.32 13.72 3.97
N GLU A 291 66.54 14.03 3.49
CA GLU A 291 66.83 14.06 2.06
C GLU A 291 66.57 12.67 1.46
N LEU A 292 65.76 12.65 0.39
CA LEU A 292 65.41 11.46 -0.39
C LEU A 292 66.59 10.94 -1.22
#